data_AF-A0A949V6M4-F1
#
_entry.id   AF-A0A949V6M4-F1
#
_cell.length_a   1.000
_cell.length_b   1.000
_cell.length_c   1.000
_cell.angle_alpha   90.00
_cell.angle_beta   90.00
_cell.angle_gamma   90.00
#
_symmetry.space_group_name_H-M   'P 1'
#
loop_
_entity.id
_entity.type
_entity.pdbx_description
1 polymer ?
#
loop_
_entity_poly.entity_id
_entity_poly.type
_entity_poly.pdbx_seq_one_letter_code
_entity_poly.pdbx_strand_id
1 'polypeptide(L)'
;ELARKQLDRIAGELARCSENAVALQAEDLEPKLQEALAQRVANEYALAEMRNALEAATGELRRLEEQRMRVEQSLNPQRERVNELKLKEQAASLNVDQLAMQLADAKADEASLTPELTGARVGTLQSAIAALQRSIDALGSVNLAALEELESARERKGYLDAQSEDLTQAMETLESAIRRIDRETRNLLQATFDAVNRSFGELFPILFGGGEARLIMTGDEILDAGVQVMAQPPGKKNSTIQLLSGGEKAL
;
A
#
# COMPACT_ATOMS: atom_id res chain seq x y z
N GLU A 1 5.75 83.01 -113.27
CA GLU A 1 4.40 82.85 -112.69
C GLU A 1 4.37 82.04 -111.38
N LEU A 2 5.05 80.89 -111.29
CA LEU A 2 5.04 80.03 -110.10
C LEU A 2 5.48 80.75 -108.80
N ALA A 3 6.56 81.54 -108.87
CA ALA A 3 7.06 82.34 -107.73
C ALA A 3 6.08 83.43 -107.26
N ARG A 4 5.24 83.96 -108.18
CA ARG A 4 4.24 85.00 -107.86
C ARG A 4 3.07 84.39 -107.08
N LYS A 5 2.61 83.21 -107.51
CA LYS A 5 1.59 82.43 -106.78
C LYS A 5 2.06 81.95 -105.40
N GLN A 6 3.35 81.63 -105.25
CA GLN A 6 3.92 81.27 -103.96
C GLN A 6 4.03 82.48 -103.02
N LEU A 7 4.41 83.65 -103.53
CA LEU A 7 4.45 84.89 -102.75
C LEU A 7 3.04 85.32 -102.30
N ASP A 8 2.02 85.24 -103.16
CA ASP A 8 0.64 85.56 -102.77
C ASP A 8 0.09 84.58 -101.72
N ARG A 9 0.45 83.29 -101.82
CA ARG A 9 0.08 82.29 -100.82
C ARG A 9 0.74 82.55 -99.47
N ILE A 10 2.05 82.82 -99.46
CA ILE A 10 2.78 83.14 -98.23
C ILE A 10 2.28 84.46 -97.63
N ALA A 11 1.95 85.46 -98.45
CA ALA A 11 1.35 86.71 -97.99
C ALA A 11 -0.05 86.50 -97.38
N GLY A 12 -0.88 85.62 -97.97
CA GLY A 12 -2.18 85.26 -97.40
C GLY A 12 -2.09 84.45 -96.10
N GLU A 13 -1.12 83.55 -95.99
CA GLU A 13 -0.84 82.80 -94.76
C GLU A 13 -0.26 83.73 -93.67
N LEU A 14 0.61 84.69 -94.02
CA LEU A 14 1.11 85.72 -93.10
C LEU A 14 0.00 86.66 -92.62
N ALA A 15 -0.90 87.10 -93.50
CA ALA A 15 -2.03 87.94 -93.14
C ALA A 15 -2.99 87.23 -92.18
N ARG A 16 -3.28 85.95 -92.42
CA ARG A 16 -4.07 85.12 -91.49
C ARG A 16 -3.37 84.91 -90.16
N CYS A 17 -2.07 84.65 -90.15
CA CYS A 17 -1.31 84.53 -88.92
C CYS A 17 -1.24 85.86 -88.15
N SER A 18 -1.13 87.01 -88.83
CA SER A 18 -1.15 88.31 -88.17
C SER A 18 -2.54 88.67 -87.66
N GLU A 19 -3.61 88.38 -88.40
CA GLU A 19 -4.99 88.57 -87.91
C GLU A 19 -5.30 87.68 -86.72
N ASN A 20 -4.88 86.42 -86.74
CA ASN A 20 -5.04 85.52 -85.60
C ASN A 20 -4.19 85.94 -84.39
N ALA A 21 -2.98 86.47 -84.61
CA ALA A 21 -2.13 87.01 -83.55
C ALA A 21 -2.66 88.34 -82.98
N VAL A 22 -3.34 89.15 -83.80
CA VAL A 22 -4.01 90.39 -83.36
C VAL A 22 -5.37 90.10 -82.72
N ALA A 23 -6.04 89.00 -83.08
CA ALA A 23 -7.29 88.55 -82.47
C ALA A 23 -7.06 87.82 -81.13
N LEU A 24 -5.87 87.24 -80.92
CA LEU A 24 -5.39 86.80 -79.61
C LEU A 24 -4.63 87.94 -78.94
N GLN A 25 -5.36 88.98 -78.52
CA GLN A 25 -4.78 90.05 -77.71
C GLN A 25 -4.44 89.52 -76.32
N ALA A 26 -3.24 89.84 -75.83
CA ALA A 26 -2.82 89.47 -74.47
C ALA A 26 -3.84 89.94 -73.41
N GLU A 27 -4.53 91.05 -73.67
CA GLU A 27 -5.57 91.65 -72.81
C GLU A 27 -6.81 90.75 -72.60
N ASP A 28 -7.16 89.87 -73.54
CA ASP A 28 -8.31 88.94 -73.41
C ASP A 28 -7.93 87.60 -72.73
N LEU A 29 -6.65 87.25 -72.76
CA LEU A 29 -6.11 86.02 -72.16
C LEU A 29 -5.70 86.22 -70.69
N GLU A 30 -5.26 87.43 -70.34
CA GLU A 30 -4.84 87.80 -68.99
C GLU A 30 -5.94 87.64 -67.92
N PRO A 31 -7.20 88.09 -68.12
CA PRO A 31 -8.27 87.87 -67.13
C PRO A 31 -8.63 86.39 -66.97
N LYS A 32 -8.64 85.61 -68.06
CA LYS A 32 -8.90 84.16 -68.02
C LYS A 32 -7.78 83.40 -67.32
N LEU A 33 -6.53 83.83 -67.51
CA LEU A 33 -5.38 83.28 -66.80
C LEU A 33 -5.44 83.61 -65.31
N GLN A 34 -5.77 84.86 -64.95
CA GLN A 34 -5.93 85.25 -63.54
C GLN A 34 -7.08 84.49 -62.87
N GLU A 35 -8.21 84.28 -63.55
CA GLU A 35 -9.32 83.47 -63.03
C GLU A 35 -8.89 82.00 -62.83
N ALA A 36 -8.22 81.39 -63.81
CA ALA A 36 -7.71 80.03 -63.69
C ALA A 36 -6.67 79.88 -62.57
N LEU A 37 -5.81 80.89 -62.38
CA LEU A 37 -4.85 80.93 -61.27
C LEU A 37 -5.56 81.08 -59.92
N ALA A 38 -6.58 81.93 -59.81
CA ALA A 38 -7.37 82.08 -58.60
C ALA A 38 -8.12 80.79 -58.24
N GLN A 39 -8.72 80.12 -59.24
CA GLN A 39 -9.35 78.81 -59.06
C GLN A 39 -8.34 77.73 -58.65
N ARG A 40 -7.15 77.73 -59.25
CA ARG A 40 -6.07 76.81 -58.87
C ARG A 40 -5.66 77.02 -57.42
N VAL A 41 -5.44 78.27 -56.99
CA VAL A 41 -5.07 78.60 -55.61
C VAL A 41 -6.18 78.17 -54.63
N ALA A 42 -7.45 78.46 -54.94
CA ALA A 42 -8.58 78.03 -54.11
C ALA A 42 -8.67 76.50 -53.98
N ASN A 43 -8.46 75.78 -55.08
CA ASN A 43 -8.43 74.31 -55.09
C ASN A 43 -7.22 73.76 -54.31
N GLU A 44 -6.05 74.40 -54.40
CA GLU A 44 -4.86 74.02 -53.62
C GLU A 44 -5.10 74.20 -52.11
N TYR A 45 -5.74 75.30 -51.69
CA TYR A 45 -6.14 75.50 -50.29
C TYR A 45 -7.17 74.46 -49.83
N ALA A 46 -8.23 74.21 -50.62
CA ALA A 46 -9.23 73.21 -50.28
C ALA A 46 -8.63 71.80 -50.18
N LEU A 47 -7.70 71.45 -51.08
CA LEU A 47 -6.98 70.18 -51.04
C LEU A 47 -6.08 70.07 -49.80
N ALA A 48 -5.41 71.14 -49.40
CA ALA A 48 -4.60 71.17 -48.18
C ALA A 48 -5.45 70.96 -46.92
N GLU A 49 -6.60 71.64 -46.81
CA GLU A 49 -7.54 71.45 -45.72
C GLU A 49 -8.07 70.01 -45.64
N MET A 50 -8.48 69.43 -46.78
CA MET A 50 -8.94 68.04 -46.83
C MET A 50 -7.84 67.04 -46.45
N ARG A 51 -6.57 67.32 -46.81
CA ARG A 51 -5.41 66.52 -46.40
C ARG A 51 -5.17 66.59 -44.89
N ASN A 52 -5.21 67.79 -44.31
CA ASN A 52 -5.07 67.97 -42.86
C ASN A 52 -6.19 67.25 -42.10
N ALA A 53 -7.44 67.35 -42.58
CA ALA A 53 -8.58 66.65 -42.01
C ALA A 53 -8.42 65.12 -42.10
N LEU A 54 -7.94 64.61 -43.24
CA LEU A 54 -7.66 63.19 -43.42
C LEU A 54 -6.55 62.70 -42.49
N GLU A 55 -5.47 63.46 -42.34
CA GLU A 55 -4.37 63.12 -41.42
C GLU A 55 -4.85 63.09 -39.96
N ALA A 56 -5.64 64.09 -39.54
CA ALA A 56 -6.22 64.12 -38.20
C ALA A 56 -7.16 62.92 -37.94
N ALA A 57 -8.05 62.62 -38.88
CA ALA A 57 -8.94 61.47 -38.77
C ALA A 57 -8.17 60.13 -38.74
N THR A 58 -7.11 60.02 -39.53
CA THR A 58 -6.24 58.83 -39.55
C THR A 58 -5.48 58.67 -38.23
N GLY A 59 -5.02 59.78 -37.64
CA GLY A 59 -4.39 59.79 -36.32
C GLY A 59 -5.34 59.32 -35.22
N GLU A 60 -6.57 59.82 -35.20
CA GLU A 60 -7.59 59.39 -34.24
C GLU A 60 -8.00 57.92 -34.43
N LEU A 61 -8.11 57.45 -35.67
CA LEU A 61 -8.39 56.04 -35.95
C LEU A 61 -7.30 55.14 -35.36
N ARG A 62 -6.02 55.47 -35.58
CA ARG A 62 -4.89 54.70 -35.01
C ARG A 62 -4.93 54.70 -33.48
N ARG A 63 -5.21 55.85 -32.87
CA ARG A 63 -5.33 55.97 -31.40
C ARG A 63 -6.44 55.07 -30.85
N LEU A 64 -7.60 55.04 -31.51
CA LEU A 64 -8.73 54.19 -31.12
C LEU A 64 -8.43 52.70 -31.34
N GLU A 65 -7.74 52.35 -32.42
CA GLU A 65 -7.30 50.96 -32.66
C GLU A 65 -6.32 50.46 -31.59
N GLU A 66 -5.35 51.28 -31.19
CA GLU A 66 -4.44 50.96 -30.09
C GLU A 66 -5.18 50.79 -28.77
N GLN A 67 -6.15 51.66 -28.47
CA GLN A 67 -6.98 51.55 -27.27
C GLN A 67 -7.83 50.26 -27.30
N ARG A 68 -8.45 49.94 -28.44
CA ARG A 68 -9.22 48.71 -28.63
C ARG A 68 -8.34 47.49 -28.38
N MET A 69 -7.14 47.46 -28.97
CA MET A 69 -6.20 46.34 -28.81
C MET A 69 -5.76 46.17 -27.36
N ARG A 70 -5.47 47.25 -26.63
CA ARG A 70 -5.13 47.18 -25.19
C ARG A 70 -6.28 46.61 -24.36
N VAL A 71 -7.51 47.05 -24.62
CA VAL A 71 -8.70 46.54 -23.92
C VAL A 71 -8.92 45.06 -24.25
N GLU A 72 -8.85 44.66 -25.51
CA GLU A 72 -8.97 43.26 -25.95
C GLU A 72 -7.92 42.36 -25.29
N GLN A 73 -6.66 42.81 -25.24
CA GLN A 73 -5.58 42.08 -24.56
C GLN A 73 -5.83 41.94 -23.06
N SER A 74 -6.41 42.94 -22.41
CA SER A 74 -6.75 42.89 -20.97
C SER A 74 -7.99 42.03 -20.67
N LEU A 75 -8.87 41.82 -21.65
CA LEU A 75 -10.12 41.10 -21.46
C LEU A 75 -9.91 39.59 -21.34
N ASN A 76 -8.99 39.02 -22.14
CA ASN A 76 -8.69 37.59 -22.12
C ASN A 76 -8.24 37.08 -20.74
N PRO A 77 -7.23 37.68 -20.06
CA PRO A 77 -6.82 37.20 -18.73
C PRO A 77 -7.93 37.36 -17.68
N GLN A 78 -8.79 38.38 -17.80
CA GLN A 78 -9.95 38.53 -16.91
C GLN A 78 -10.97 37.41 -17.13
N ARG A 79 -11.24 37.03 -18.39
CA ARG A 79 -12.11 35.89 -18.71
C ARG A 79 -11.55 34.58 -18.19
N GLU A 80 -10.26 34.35 -18.35
CA GLU A 80 -9.57 33.18 -17.79
C GLU A 80 -9.68 33.14 -16.27
N ARG A 81 -9.46 34.28 -15.60
CA ARG A 81 -9.58 34.39 -14.15
C ARG A 81 -10.99 34.11 -13.65
N VAL A 82 -12.02 34.62 -14.34
CA VAL A 82 -13.42 34.32 -14.02
C VAL A 82 -13.70 32.82 -14.16
N ASN A 83 -13.23 32.18 -15.23
CA ASN A 83 -13.41 30.74 -15.43
C ASN A 83 -12.69 29.93 -14.34
N GLU A 84 -11.47 30.32 -13.97
CA GLU A 84 -10.71 29.69 -12.89
C GLU A 84 -11.47 29.77 -11.55
N LEU A 85 -12.03 30.94 -11.22
CA LEU A 85 -12.80 31.14 -10.00
C LEU A 85 -14.10 30.32 -10.00
N LYS A 86 -14.81 30.26 -11.13
CA LYS A 86 -16.02 29.42 -11.28
C LYS A 86 -15.71 27.94 -11.08
N LEU A 87 -14.59 27.46 -11.62
CA LEU A 87 -14.18 26.07 -11.42
C LEU A 87 -13.83 25.79 -9.96
N LYS A 88 -13.13 26.72 -9.29
CA LYS A 88 -12.82 26.63 -7.86
C LYS A 88 -14.07 26.63 -6.98
N GLU A 89 -15.05 27.47 -7.32
CA GLU A 89 -16.35 27.51 -6.64
C GLU A 89 -17.09 26.17 -6.80
N GLN A 90 -17.20 25.64 -8.01
CA GLN A 90 -17.83 24.34 -8.27
C GLN A 90 -17.12 23.21 -7.51
N ALA A 91 -15.78 23.18 -7.53
CA ALA A 91 -15.01 22.20 -6.78
C ALA A 91 -15.24 22.32 -5.27
N ALA A 92 -15.30 23.54 -4.73
CA ALA A 92 -15.60 23.77 -3.33
C ALA A 92 -17.02 23.31 -2.96
N SER A 93 -18.01 23.58 -3.81
CA SER A 93 -19.40 23.12 -3.62
C SER A 93 -19.47 21.59 -3.56
N LEU A 94 -18.87 20.91 -4.54
CA LEU A 94 -18.84 19.44 -4.56
C LEU A 94 -18.13 18.86 -3.33
N ASN A 95 -17.05 19.49 -2.87
CA ASN A 95 -16.37 19.07 -1.65
C ASN A 95 -17.25 19.23 -0.41
N VAL A 96 -18.02 20.32 -0.29
CA VAL A 96 -18.97 20.51 0.81
C VAL A 96 -20.04 19.43 0.77
N ASP A 97 -20.62 19.15 -0.39
CA ASP A 97 -21.64 18.10 -0.55
C ASP A 97 -21.10 16.72 -0.19
N GLN A 98 -19.87 16.41 -0.62
CA GLN A 98 -19.19 15.15 -0.28
C GLN A 98 -18.97 15.02 1.24
N LEU A 99 -18.49 16.08 1.89
CA LEU A 99 -18.25 16.07 3.34
C LEU A 99 -19.58 15.97 4.12
N ALA A 100 -20.64 16.63 3.66
CA ALA A 100 -21.97 16.52 4.25
C ALA A 100 -22.51 15.08 4.16
N MET A 101 -22.31 14.41 3.01
CA MET A 101 -22.67 13.01 2.85
C MET A 101 -21.89 12.10 3.81
N GLN A 102 -20.58 12.32 3.97
CA GLN A 102 -19.77 11.57 4.94
C GLN A 102 -20.23 11.75 6.38
N LEU A 103 -20.62 12.96 6.78
CA LEU A 103 -21.19 13.22 8.11
C LEU A 103 -22.53 12.47 8.30
N ALA A 104 -23.38 12.46 7.28
CA ALA A 104 -24.64 11.74 7.30
C ALA A 104 -24.45 10.22 7.41
N ASP A 105 -23.53 9.64 6.63
CA ASP A 105 -23.20 8.22 6.66
C ASP A 105 -22.64 7.79 8.02
N ALA A 106 -21.81 8.65 8.62
CA ALA A 106 -21.29 8.47 9.98
C ALA A 106 -22.35 8.69 11.08
N LYS A 107 -23.56 9.15 10.71
CA LYS A 107 -24.63 9.58 11.65
C LYS A 107 -24.11 10.55 12.71
N ALA A 108 -23.26 11.49 12.28
CA ALA A 108 -22.62 12.44 13.18
C ALA A 108 -23.64 13.43 13.77
N ASP A 109 -23.47 13.77 15.05
CA ASP A 109 -24.20 14.86 15.69
C ASP A 109 -23.42 16.17 15.55
N GLU A 110 -23.75 16.95 14.52
CA GLU A 110 -23.09 18.23 14.22
C GLU A 110 -23.19 19.25 15.37
N ALA A 111 -24.28 19.22 16.15
CA ALA A 111 -24.46 20.12 17.27
C ALA A 111 -23.46 19.82 18.40
N SER A 112 -23.17 18.53 18.63
CA SER A 112 -22.14 18.12 19.59
C SER A 112 -20.72 18.47 19.15
N LEU A 113 -20.46 18.53 17.84
CA LEU A 113 -19.13 18.82 17.29
C LEU A 113 -18.80 20.31 17.29
N THR A 114 -19.83 21.17 17.21
CA THR A 114 -19.68 22.64 17.19
C THR A 114 -18.79 23.20 18.32
N PRO A 115 -18.95 22.82 19.60
CA PRO A 115 -18.05 23.28 20.67
C PRO A 115 -16.61 22.79 20.49
N GLU A 116 -16.39 21.57 19.98
CA GLU A 116 -15.05 20.99 19.77
C GLU A 116 -14.29 21.67 18.61
N LEU A 117 -15.00 22.32 17.69
CA LEU A 117 -14.40 23.12 16.63
C LEU A 117 -13.83 24.46 17.13
N THR A 118 -14.19 24.89 18.34
CA THR A 118 -13.75 26.18 18.88
C THR A 118 -12.24 26.14 19.17
N GLY A 119 -11.45 26.77 18.30
CA GLY A 119 -9.97 26.77 18.39
C GLY A 119 -9.29 25.61 17.66
N ALA A 120 -10.06 24.71 17.05
CA ALA A 120 -9.52 23.64 16.20
C ALA A 120 -8.92 24.22 14.92
N ARG A 121 -7.76 23.70 14.51
CA ARG A 121 -7.13 24.04 13.22
C ARG A 121 -7.28 22.87 12.27
N VAL A 122 -7.63 23.15 11.02
CA VAL A 122 -7.76 22.12 9.98
C VAL A 122 -6.51 21.25 9.88
N GLY A 123 -5.32 21.86 9.90
CA GLY A 123 -4.05 21.13 9.80
C GLY A 123 -3.77 20.17 10.98
N THR A 124 -4.21 20.49 12.20
CA THR A 124 -4.03 19.59 13.35
C THR A 124 -4.96 18.38 13.26
N LEU A 125 -6.21 18.61 12.85
CA LEU A 125 -7.18 17.53 12.62
C LEU A 125 -6.74 16.60 11.48
N GLN A 126 -6.24 17.16 10.37
CA GLN A 126 -5.69 16.37 9.27
C GLN A 126 -4.50 15.51 9.70
N SER A 127 -3.61 16.07 10.53
CA SER A 127 -2.47 15.33 11.08
C SER A 127 -2.93 14.19 11.99
N ALA A 128 -3.96 14.42 12.80
CA ALA A 128 -4.56 13.39 13.65
C ALA A 128 -5.22 12.28 12.83
N ILE A 129 -5.98 12.62 11.78
CA ILE A 129 -6.56 11.65 10.83
C ILE A 129 -5.45 10.81 10.18
N ALA A 130 -4.39 11.44 9.69
CA ALA A 130 -3.27 10.72 9.07
C ALA A 130 -2.50 9.84 10.08
N ALA A 131 -2.43 10.23 11.36
CA ALA A 131 -1.87 9.38 12.41
C ALA A 131 -2.77 8.16 12.69
N LEU A 132 -4.08 8.37 12.84
CA LEU A 132 -5.07 7.31 13.03
C LEU A 132 -5.07 6.33 11.85
N GLN A 133 -5.03 6.83 10.62
CA GLN A 133 -4.98 5.98 9.42
C GLN A 133 -3.73 5.11 9.43
N ARG A 134 -2.56 5.66 9.77
CA ARG A 134 -1.33 4.86 9.92
C ARG A 134 -1.43 3.83 11.03
N SER A 135 -2.08 4.16 12.15
CA SER A 135 -2.34 3.19 13.22
C SER A 135 -3.27 2.07 12.76
N ILE A 136 -4.31 2.38 11.97
CA ILE A 136 -5.21 1.39 11.37
C ILE A 136 -4.45 0.49 10.40
N ASP A 137 -3.67 1.08 9.49
CA ASP A 137 -2.88 0.31 8.52
C ASP A 137 -1.83 -0.58 9.22
N ALA A 138 -1.28 -0.13 10.35
CA ALA A 138 -0.32 -0.91 11.14
C ALA A 138 -0.95 -2.12 11.85
N LEU A 139 -2.28 -2.12 12.11
CA LEU A 139 -2.99 -3.31 12.59
C LEU A 139 -3.03 -4.42 11.54
N GLY A 140 -2.77 -4.08 10.27
CA GLY A 140 -2.79 -5.02 9.16
C GLY A 140 -4.21 -5.39 8.74
N SER A 141 -4.32 -6.36 7.83
CA SER A 141 -5.61 -6.85 7.38
C SER A 141 -6.38 -7.53 8.50
N VAL A 142 -7.67 -7.21 8.65
CA VAL A 142 -8.57 -7.94 9.54
C VAL A 142 -8.64 -9.40 9.07
N ASN A 143 -8.21 -10.34 9.91
CA ASN A 143 -8.36 -11.76 9.63
C ASN A 143 -9.81 -12.18 9.91
N LEU A 144 -10.63 -12.20 8.85
CA LEU A 144 -12.04 -12.57 8.93
C LEU A 144 -12.23 -14.05 9.33
N ALA A 145 -11.24 -14.91 9.11
CA ALA A 145 -11.27 -16.32 9.47
C ALA A 145 -10.74 -16.58 10.89
N ALA A 146 -10.27 -15.56 11.62
CA ALA A 146 -9.64 -15.73 12.92
C ALA A 146 -10.54 -16.42 13.96
N LEU A 147 -11.86 -16.19 13.89
CA LEU A 147 -12.81 -16.82 14.80
C LEU A 147 -12.92 -18.33 14.52
N GLU A 148 -13.06 -18.72 13.25
CA GLU A 148 -13.15 -20.11 12.82
C GLU A 148 -11.84 -20.87 13.09
N GLU A 149 -10.68 -20.23 12.83
CA GLU A 149 -9.36 -20.78 13.15
C GLU A 149 -9.18 -21.00 14.66
N LEU A 150 -9.65 -20.05 15.49
CA LEU A 150 -9.61 -20.18 16.94
C LEU A 150 -10.48 -21.34 17.44
N GLU A 151 -11.68 -21.49 16.89
CA GLU A 151 -12.57 -22.62 17.21
C GLU A 151 -11.92 -23.95 16.82
N SER A 152 -11.42 -24.08 15.59
CA SER A 152 -10.72 -25.28 15.12
C SER A 152 -9.49 -25.61 15.97
N ALA A 153 -8.69 -24.60 16.34
CA ALA A 153 -7.54 -24.77 17.21
C ALA A 153 -7.93 -25.23 18.62
N ARG A 154 -9.04 -24.73 19.17
CA ARG A 154 -9.58 -25.13 20.48
C ARG A 154 -10.08 -26.57 20.47
N GLU A 155 -10.80 -26.98 19.43
CA GLU A 155 -11.24 -28.38 19.25
C GLU A 155 -10.03 -29.32 19.19
N ARG A 156 -9.04 -28.98 18.38
CA ARG A 156 -7.81 -29.78 18.25
C ARG A 156 -7.03 -29.84 19.56
N LYS A 157 -6.96 -28.75 20.33
CA LYS A 157 -6.36 -28.75 21.66
C LYS A 157 -7.12 -29.71 22.59
N GLY A 158 -8.44 -29.62 22.64
CA GLY A 158 -9.27 -30.50 23.47
C GLY A 158 -9.08 -31.98 23.13
N TYR A 159 -8.98 -32.32 21.85
CA TYR A 159 -8.68 -33.67 21.40
C TYR A 159 -7.30 -34.16 21.86
N LEU A 160 -6.26 -33.32 21.71
CA LEU A 160 -4.89 -33.67 22.11
C LEU A 160 -4.74 -33.79 23.63
N ASP A 161 -5.40 -32.91 24.39
CA ASP A 161 -5.43 -32.96 25.85
C ASP A 161 -6.05 -34.29 26.32
N ALA A 162 -7.18 -34.70 25.74
CA ALA A 162 -7.84 -35.96 26.06
C ALA A 162 -6.97 -37.19 25.72
N GLN A 163 -6.29 -37.19 24.57
CA GLN A 163 -5.33 -38.25 24.22
C GLN A 163 -4.14 -38.30 25.17
N SER A 164 -3.63 -37.15 25.60
CA SER A 164 -2.52 -37.09 26.56
C SER A 164 -2.93 -37.64 27.91
N GLU A 165 -4.15 -37.35 28.37
CA GLU A 165 -4.69 -37.86 29.63
C GLU A 165 -4.88 -39.38 29.58
N ASP A 166 -5.48 -39.90 28.50
CA ASP A 166 -5.67 -41.35 28.29
C ASP A 166 -4.33 -42.09 28.26
N LEU A 167 -3.33 -41.57 27.54
CA LEU A 167 -2.00 -42.17 27.50
C LEU A 167 -1.33 -42.18 28.88
N THR A 168 -1.49 -41.10 29.65
CA THR A 168 -0.95 -41.00 31.01
C THR A 168 -1.60 -42.02 31.94
N GLN A 169 -2.92 -42.15 31.91
CA GLN A 169 -3.65 -43.14 32.68
C GLN A 169 -3.28 -44.57 32.27
N ALA A 170 -3.08 -44.82 30.97
CA ALA A 170 -2.63 -46.12 30.46
C ALA A 170 -1.23 -46.45 30.99
N MET A 171 -0.29 -45.50 31.01
CA MET A 171 1.04 -45.70 31.60
C MET A 171 0.95 -46.02 33.09
N GLU A 172 0.19 -45.26 33.87
CA GLU A 172 0.02 -45.50 35.31
C GLU A 172 -0.59 -46.88 35.59
N THR A 173 -1.55 -47.29 34.75
CA THR A 173 -2.18 -48.61 34.83
C THR A 173 -1.18 -49.72 34.53
N LEU A 174 -0.36 -49.56 33.48
CA LEU A 174 0.69 -50.52 33.12
C LEU A 174 1.75 -50.62 34.22
N GLU A 175 2.21 -49.51 34.77
CA GLU A 175 3.16 -49.51 35.90
C GLU A 175 2.58 -50.22 37.13
N SER A 176 1.31 -49.97 37.44
CA SER A 176 0.62 -50.62 38.56
C SER A 176 0.48 -52.12 38.34
N ALA A 177 0.19 -52.54 37.10
CA ALA A 177 0.14 -53.96 36.72
C ALA A 177 1.51 -54.63 36.87
N ILE A 178 2.59 -53.99 36.42
CA ILE A 178 3.97 -54.48 36.57
C ILE A 178 4.30 -54.66 38.06
N ARG A 179 4.07 -53.64 38.90
CA ARG A 179 4.34 -53.73 40.35
C ARG A 179 3.56 -54.86 41.03
N ARG A 180 2.33 -55.11 40.58
CA ARG A 180 1.52 -56.22 41.09
C ARG A 180 2.08 -57.57 40.67
N ILE A 181 2.45 -57.73 39.40
CA ILE A 181 3.09 -58.94 38.87
C ILE A 181 4.39 -59.23 39.61
N ASP A 182 5.24 -58.21 39.82
CA ASP A 182 6.51 -58.37 40.54
C ASP A 182 6.29 -58.85 41.98
N ARG A 183 5.27 -58.31 42.66
CA ARG A 183 4.90 -58.74 44.02
C ARG A 183 4.40 -60.18 44.04
N GLU A 184 3.50 -60.55 43.13
CA GLU A 184 2.96 -61.91 43.02
C GLU A 184 4.08 -62.92 42.68
N THR A 185 4.96 -62.55 41.73
CA THR A 185 6.11 -63.36 41.31
C THR A 185 7.09 -63.55 42.47
N ARG A 186 7.42 -62.49 43.21
CA ARG A 186 8.29 -62.57 44.39
C ARG A 186 7.72 -63.53 45.44
N ASN A 187 6.43 -63.44 45.74
CA ASN A 187 5.77 -64.30 46.71
C ASN A 187 5.77 -65.77 46.26
N LEU A 188 5.47 -66.03 44.99
CA LEU A 188 5.47 -67.38 44.43
C LEU A 188 6.88 -67.98 44.43
N LEU A 189 7.89 -67.20 44.04
CA LEU A 189 9.28 -67.64 43.98
C LEU A 189 9.83 -67.92 45.37
N GLN A 190 9.52 -67.07 46.36
CA GLN A 190 9.86 -67.31 47.76
C GLN A 190 9.19 -68.58 48.30
N ALA A 191 7.88 -68.74 48.10
CA ALA A 191 7.15 -69.92 48.57
C ALA A 191 7.68 -71.22 47.93
N THR A 192 8.02 -71.17 46.64
CA THR A 192 8.59 -72.31 45.92
C THR A 192 10.01 -72.60 46.42
N PHE A 193 10.84 -71.58 46.62
CA PHE A 193 12.17 -71.75 47.19
C PHE A 193 12.13 -72.37 48.57
N ASP A 194 11.24 -71.91 49.46
CA ASP A 194 11.09 -72.45 50.80
C ASP A 194 10.62 -73.90 50.79
N ALA A 195 9.69 -74.26 49.88
CA ALA A 195 9.23 -75.62 49.70
C ALA A 195 10.34 -76.54 49.16
N VAL A 196 11.09 -76.11 48.15
CA VAL A 196 12.22 -76.88 47.59
C VAL A 196 13.33 -77.01 48.63
N ASN A 197 13.66 -75.94 49.37
CA ASN A 197 14.67 -75.95 50.42
C ASN A 197 14.31 -76.94 51.54
N ARG A 198 13.04 -76.98 51.95
CA ARG A 198 12.55 -77.96 52.95
C ARG A 198 12.69 -79.39 52.44
N SER A 199 12.17 -79.68 51.25
CA SER A 199 12.28 -81.02 50.65
C SER A 199 13.74 -81.43 50.43
N PHE A 200 14.60 -80.50 50.05
CA PHE A 200 16.03 -80.73 49.88
C PHE A 200 16.71 -81.08 51.20
N GLY A 201 16.40 -80.35 52.28
CA GLY A 201 16.90 -80.64 53.62
C GLY A 201 16.39 -81.96 54.21
N GLU A 202 15.18 -82.40 53.85
CA GLU A 202 14.63 -83.70 54.27
C GLU A 202 15.20 -84.89 53.49
N LEU A 203 15.44 -84.73 52.17
CA LEU A 203 15.94 -85.80 51.30
C LEU A 203 17.44 -86.03 51.45
N PHE A 204 18.21 -84.98 51.73
CA PHE A 204 19.67 -85.07 51.79
C PHE A 204 20.18 -86.07 52.87
N PRO A 205 19.70 -86.05 54.12
CA PRO A 205 20.16 -87.01 55.14
C PRO A 205 19.77 -88.46 54.81
N ILE A 206 18.64 -88.67 54.12
CA ILE A 206 18.16 -89.99 53.70
C ILE A 206 19.10 -90.59 52.65
N LEU A 207 19.56 -89.79 51.69
CA LEU A 207 20.44 -90.24 50.60
C LEU A 207 21.91 -90.40 51.04
N PHE A 208 22.39 -89.56 51.96
CA PHE A 208 23.80 -89.52 52.37
C PHE A 208 24.07 -90.17 53.75
N GLY A 209 23.07 -90.80 54.37
CA GLY A 209 23.23 -91.52 55.64
C GLY A 209 23.47 -90.63 56.87
N GLY A 210 23.03 -89.36 56.80
CA GLY A 210 23.22 -88.32 57.80
C GLY A 210 23.66 -86.97 57.21
N GLY A 211 23.84 -85.94 58.04
CA GLY A 211 24.23 -84.59 57.61
C GLY A 211 23.06 -83.61 57.44
N GLU A 212 23.35 -82.37 57.06
CA GLU A 212 22.35 -81.31 56.81
C GLU A 212 22.65 -80.58 55.50
N ALA A 213 21.64 -80.22 54.72
CA ALA A 213 21.82 -79.38 53.54
C ALA A 213 20.70 -78.35 53.41
N ARG A 214 21.05 -77.19 52.86
CA ARG A 214 20.12 -76.07 52.64
C ARG A 214 20.50 -75.27 51.40
N LEU A 215 19.48 -74.72 50.76
CA LEU A 215 19.60 -73.74 49.70
C LEU A 215 19.73 -72.34 50.32
N ILE A 216 20.56 -71.50 49.70
CA ILE A 216 20.74 -70.09 50.06
C ILE A 216 20.60 -69.25 48.79
N MET A 217 19.83 -68.18 48.87
CA MET A 217 19.75 -67.18 47.80
C MET A 217 20.99 -66.29 47.81
N THR A 218 21.60 -66.09 46.64
CA THR A 218 22.75 -65.21 46.43
C THR A 218 22.28 -63.94 45.72
N GLY A 219 21.97 -62.91 46.49
CA GLY A 219 21.48 -61.61 46.02
C GLY A 219 20.57 -60.94 47.04
N ASP A 220 20.44 -59.61 46.95
CA ASP A 220 19.59 -58.83 47.86
C ASP A 220 18.11 -58.83 47.44
N GLU A 221 17.83 -59.03 46.14
CA GLU A 221 16.47 -59.07 45.57
C GLU A 221 16.15 -60.46 45.01
N ILE A 222 15.02 -61.02 45.43
CA ILE A 222 14.59 -62.41 45.14
C ILE A 222 14.40 -62.64 43.63
N LEU A 223 13.92 -61.63 42.89
CA LEU A 223 13.66 -61.74 41.45
C LEU A 223 14.96 -61.84 40.62
N ASP A 224 16.06 -61.30 41.14
CA ASP A 224 17.37 -61.28 40.47
C ASP A 224 18.42 -62.18 41.15
N ALA A 225 18.06 -62.87 42.23
CA ALA A 225 18.96 -63.68 43.04
C ALA A 225 19.28 -65.04 42.40
N GLY A 226 20.55 -65.47 42.52
CA GLY A 226 20.96 -66.84 42.23
C GLY A 226 20.64 -67.80 43.40
N VAL A 227 20.75 -69.11 43.17
CA VAL A 227 20.61 -70.13 44.23
C VAL A 227 21.92 -70.89 44.39
N GLN A 228 22.42 -70.95 45.62
CA GLN A 228 23.60 -71.72 46.00
C GLN A 228 23.22 -72.82 46.98
N VAL A 229 23.84 -73.99 46.81
CA VAL A 229 23.61 -75.14 47.69
C VAL A 229 24.73 -75.24 48.74
N MET A 230 24.36 -75.21 50.01
CA MET A 230 25.24 -75.52 51.13
C MET A 230 24.90 -76.90 51.68
N ALA A 231 25.91 -77.76 51.81
CA ALA A 231 25.72 -79.11 52.33
C ALA A 231 26.81 -79.46 53.35
N GLN A 232 26.41 -80.21 54.38
CA GLN A 232 27.27 -80.70 55.44
C GLN A 232 27.12 -82.22 55.57
N PRO A 233 28.03 -83.00 54.95
CA PRO A 233 28.07 -84.45 55.11
C PRO A 233 28.44 -84.85 56.56
N PRO A 234 28.06 -86.06 57.00
CA PRO A 234 28.30 -86.51 58.37
C PRO A 234 29.81 -86.53 58.70
N GLY A 235 30.22 -85.78 59.72
CA GLY A 235 31.60 -85.73 60.22
C GLY A 235 32.51 -84.64 59.63
N LYS A 236 32.04 -83.77 58.72
CA LYS A 236 32.82 -82.64 58.15
C LYS A 236 32.14 -81.27 58.38
N LYS A 237 32.92 -80.18 58.25
CA LYS A 237 32.41 -78.79 58.37
C LYS A 237 31.67 -78.36 57.10
N ASN A 238 30.71 -77.43 57.25
CA ASN A 238 29.92 -76.82 56.17
C ASN A 238 30.77 -76.41 54.95
N SER A 239 30.40 -76.88 53.76
CA SER A 239 31.06 -76.49 52.51
C SER A 239 30.05 -76.37 51.36
N THR A 240 30.32 -75.47 50.41
CA THR A 240 29.52 -75.36 49.17
C THR A 240 29.68 -76.64 48.35
N ILE A 241 28.62 -77.14 47.69
CA ILE A 241 28.66 -78.37 46.88
C ILE A 241 29.81 -78.42 45.88
N GLN A 242 30.29 -77.27 45.39
CA GLN A 242 31.44 -77.16 44.50
C GLN A 242 32.77 -77.73 45.08
N LEU A 243 32.84 -77.96 46.40
CA LEU A 243 34.03 -78.48 47.11
C LEU A 243 33.91 -79.97 47.53
N LEU A 244 32.85 -80.68 47.13
CA LEU A 244 32.66 -82.10 47.42
C LEU A 244 33.33 -83.03 46.39
N SER A 245 33.60 -84.30 46.76
CA SER A 245 34.26 -85.31 45.91
C SER A 245 33.39 -85.66 44.68
N GLY A 246 33.99 -86.05 43.56
CA GLY A 246 33.29 -86.28 42.29
C GLY A 246 32.15 -87.31 42.33
N GLY A 247 32.19 -88.25 43.28
CA GLY A 247 31.10 -89.21 43.54
C GLY A 247 29.96 -88.66 44.40
N GLU A 248 30.21 -87.66 45.25
CA GLU A 248 29.21 -86.98 46.09
C GLU A 248 28.49 -85.86 45.33
N LYS A 249 29.11 -85.32 44.28
CA LYS A 249 28.51 -84.32 43.38
C LYS A 249 27.55 -84.90 42.35
N ALA A 250 27.69 -86.18 42.03
CA ALA A 250 26.88 -86.88 41.04
C ALA A 250 25.55 -87.41 41.61
N LEU A 251 25.44 -87.47 42.95
CA LEU A 251 24.26 -87.83 43.73
C LEU A 251 23.55 -86.57 44.22
#